data_AF-A0A972XEN1-F1
#
_entry.id   AF-A0A972XEN1-F1
#
_cell.length_a   1.000
_cell.length_b   1.000
_cell.length_c   1.000
_cell.angle_alpha   90.00
_cell.angle_beta   90.00
_cell.angle_gamma   90.00
#
_symmetry.space_group_name_H-M   'P 1'
#
loop_
_entity.id
_entity.type
_entity.pdbx_description
1 polymer ?
#
loop_
_entity_poly.entity_id
_entity_poly.type
_entity_poly.pdbx_seq_one_letter_code
_entity_poly.pdbx_strand_id
1 'polypeptide(L)'
;MSGAGRSTAARALEDLGWFVIDNLPPSLLQQAVQLARASDDITKMAVVVDVRGKSFFTHLSQALAALPAVGIGVRTLFLESSDDVLVRRFESSRRPHPLQGSKRIVDGLQSERAILGDLRANADVVIDTSTLNVHDLRRKVEA
;
A
#
# COMPACT_ATOMS: atom_id res chain seq x y z
N MET A 1 -3.06 -2.70 4.81
CA MET A 1 -3.03 -2.62 6.30
C MET A 1 -1.61 -2.63 6.83
N SER A 2 -1.36 -2.03 8.00
CA SER A 2 -0.05 -2.06 8.64
C SER A 2 0.31 -3.51 9.03
N GLY A 3 1.54 -3.95 8.73
CA GLY A 3 1.98 -5.35 8.97
C GLY A 3 1.55 -6.37 7.90
N ALA A 4 0.80 -5.96 6.86
CA ALA A 4 0.34 -6.85 5.79
C ALA A 4 1.38 -7.13 4.68
N GLY A 5 2.65 -6.74 4.87
CA GLY A 5 3.71 -7.05 3.89
C GLY A 5 3.97 -5.97 2.83
N ARG A 6 3.51 -4.72 3.02
CA ARG A 6 3.78 -3.59 2.10
C ARG A 6 5.25 -3.45 1.72
N SER A 7 6.15 -3.44 2.70
CA SER A 7 7.59 -3.33 2.44
C SER A 7 8.17 -4.52 1.68
N THR A 8 7.61 -5.72 1.86
CA THR A 8 8.00 -6.91 1.10
C THR A 8 7.57 -6.79 -0.35
N ALA A 9 6.33 -6.36 -0.60
CA ALA A 9 5.82 -6.15 -1.96
C ALA A 9 6.56 -5.01 -2.67
N ALA A 10 6.84 -3.90 -1.97
CA ALA A 10 7.63 -2.79 -2.48
C ALA A 10 9.02 -3.24 -2.95
N ARG A 11 9.74 -4.00 -2.11
CA ARG A 11 11.04 -4.58 -2.49
C ARG A 11 10.95 -5.55 -3.67
N ALA A 12 9.90 -6.37 -3.73
CA ALA A 12 9.70 -7.27 -4.87
C ALA A 12 9.51 -6.49 -6.18
N LEU A 13 8.78 -5.36 -6.15
CA LEU A 13 8.62 -4.49 -7.31
C LEU A 13 9.93 -3.78 -7.68
N GLU A 14 10.70 -3.34 -6.70
CA GLU A 14 12.04 -2.76 -6.90
C GLU A 14 12.98 -3.75 -7.60
N ASP A 15 13.01 -5.01 -7.15
CA ASP A 15 13.78 -6.10 -7.77
C ASP A 15 13.33 -6.39 -9.21
N LEU A 16 12.07 -6.09 -9.56
CA LEU A 16 11.53 -6.18 -10.93
C LEU A 16 11.81 -4.93 -11.78
N GLY A 17 12.58 -3.97 -11.27
CA GLY A 17 12.96 -2.75 -11.97
C GLY A 17 11.90 -1.64 -11.91
N TRP A 18 10.95 -1.70 -10.98
CA TRP A 18 10.02 -0.59 -10.75
C TRP A 18 10.70 0.52 -9.94
N PHE A 19 10.43 1.77 -10.29
CA PHE A 19 10.80 2.91 -9.46
C PHE A 19 9.83 3.01 -8.27
N VAL A 20 10.30 2.68 -7.07
CA VAL A 20 9.44 2.60 -5.88
C VAL A 20 9.54 3.87 -5.04
N ILE A 21 8.40 4.50 -4.76
CA ILE A 21 8.28 5.60 -3.79
C ILE A 21 7.47 5.11 -2.60
N ASP A 22 8.08 5.10 -1.42
CA ASP A 22 7.39 4.75 -0.17
C ASP A 22 6.84 6.00 0.54
N ASN A 23 5.73 5.84 1.26
CA ASN A 23 5.11 6.85 2.10
C ASN A 23 4.77 8.18 1.38
N LEU A 24 4.31 8.11 0.12
CA LEU A 24 3.98 9.32 -0.65
C LEU A 24 2.59 9.87 -0.26
N PRO A 25 2.47 11.17 0.07
CA PRO A 25 1.19 11.85 0.19
C PRO A 25 0.43 11.86 -1.18
N PRO A 26 -0.88 11.57 -1.24
CA PRO A 26 -1.69 11.54 -2.45
C PRO A 26 -1.70 12.86 -3.19
N SER A 27 -1.58 13.97 -2.45
CA SER A 27 -1.46 15.31 -3.04
C SER A 27 -0.23 15.44 -3.94
N LEU A 28 0.82 14.64 -3.71
CA LEU A 28 2.05 14.64 -4.50
C LEU A 28 2.05 13.55 -5.59
N LEU A 29 1.03 12.69 -5.67
CA LEU A 29 0.99 11.59 -6.63
C LEU A 29 1.09 12.08 -8.07
N GLN A 30 0.34 13.14 -8.42
CA GLN A 30 0.39 13.70 -9.77
C GLN A 30 1.77 14.26 -10.13
N GLN A 31 2.44 14.90 -9.18
CA GLN A 31 3.78 15.47 -9.40
C GLN A 31 4.83 14.37 -9.55
N ALA A 32 4.77 13.33 -8.72
CA ALA A 32 5.64 12.17 -8.85
C ALA A 32 5.48 11.50 -10.23
N VAL A 33 4.24 11.35 -10.69
CA VAL A 33 3.94 10.79 -12.00
C VAL A 33 4.44 11.67 -13.14
N GLN A 34 4.32 13.00 -13.03
CA GLN A 34 4.88 13.93 -14.02
C GLN A 34 6.41 13.83 -14.11
N LEU A 35 7.09 13.74 -12.97
CA LEU A 35 8.54 13.54 -12.92
C LEU A 35 8.94 12.19 -13.54
N ALA A 36 8.18 11.13 -13.27
CA ALA A 36 8.38 9.82 -13.90
C ALA A 36 8.35 9.92 -15.42
N ARG A 37 7.36 10.65 -15.96
CA ARG A 37 7.18 10.82 -17.41
C ARG A 37 8.24 11.67 -18.08
N ALA A 38 8.86 12.58 -17.33
CA ALA A 38 9.93 13.43 -17.84
C ALA A 38 11.29 12.70 -17.87
N SER A 39 11.37 11.50 -17.31
CA SER A 39 12.57 10.67 -17.29
C SER A 39 12.42 9.51 -18.26
N ASP A 40 13.35 9.36 -19.20
CA ASP A 40 13.39 8.22 -20.12
C ASP A 40 13.74 6.91 -19.41
N ASP A 41 14.36 6.99 -18.22
CA ASP A 41 14.78 5.83 -17.43
C ASP A 41 13.63 5.21 -16.63
N ILE A 42 12.56 5.97 -16.36
CA ILE A 42 11.44 5.52 -15.51
C ILE A 42 10.28 5.04 -16.39
N THR A 43 10.27 3.74 -16.68
CA THR A 43 9.19 3.10 -17.45
C THR A 43 8.06 2.54 -16.59
N LYS A 44 8.35 2.23 -15.32
CA LYS A 44 7.40 1.68 -14.34
C LYS A 44 7.62 2.32 -12.98
N MET A 45 6.54 2.70 -12.29
CA MET A 45 6.58 3.31 -10.96
C MET A 45 5.59 2.63 -10.03
N ALA A 46 6.04 2.31 -8.81
CA ALA A 46 5.20 1.82 -7.74
C ALA A 46 5.15 2.86 -6.62
N VAL A 47 3.95 3.23 -6.18
CA VAL A 47 3.77 4.21 -5.10
C VAL A 47 3.08 3.53 -3.93
N VAL A 48 3.74 3.52 -2.78
CA VAL A 48 3.13 3.08 -1.52
C VAL A 48 2.53 4.30 -0.84
N VAL A 49 1.21 4.28 -0.70
CA VAL A 49 0.47 5.38 -0.13
C VAL A 49 0.22 5.12 1.36
N ASP A 50 0.54 6.09 2.23
CA ASP A 50 0.32 6.00 3.68
C ASP A 50 -1.00 6.63 4.10
N VAL A 51 -2.02 5.80 4.28
CA VAL A 51 -3.40 6.24 4.53
C VAL A 51 -3.58 6.63 6.00
N ARG A 52 -3.14 7.83 6.36
CA ARG A 52 -3.42 8.43 7.68
C ARG A 52 -4.59 9.41 7.59
N GLY A 53 -5.81 8.89 7.52
CA GLY A 53 -7.05 9.67 7.66
C GLY A 53 -8.05 9.52 6.50
N LYS A 54 -9.31 9.92 6.75
CA LYS A 54 -10.42 9.79 5.78
C LYS A 54 -10.36 10.82 4.64
N SER A 55 -9.98 12.07 4.90
CA SER A 55 -9.86 13.12 3.87
C SER A 55 -8.87 12.75 2.76
N PHE A 56 -7.84 12.01 3.14
CA PHE A 56 -6.78 11.50 2.27
C PHE A 56 -7.30 10.53 1.19
N PHE A 57 -8.33 9.73 1.50
CA PHE A 57 -8.91 8.79 0.54
C PHE A 57 -9.57 9.51 -0.64
N THR A 58 -10.37 10.55 -0.38
CA THR A 58 -11.03 11.31 -1.43
C THR A 58 -10.02 11.92 -2.40
N HIS A 59 -8.93 12.49 -1.86
CA HIS A 59 -7.84 13.03 -2.67
C HIS A 59 -7.11 11.95 -3.48
N LEU A 60 -6.86 10.78 -2.89
CA LEU A 60 -6.24 9.66 -3.59
C LEU A 60 -7.11 9.17 -4.75
N SER A 61 -8.40 8.95 -4.52
CA SER A 61 -9.33 8.49 -5.56
C SER A 61 -9.44 9.49 -6.72
N GLN A 62 -9.50 10.79 -6.43
CA GLN A 62 -9.47 11.84 -7.44
C GLN A 62 -8.15 11.85 -8.23
N ALA A 63 -7.03 11.73 -7.53
CA ALA A 63 -5.71 11.69 -8.17
C ALA A 63 -5.58 10.47 -9.10
N LEU A 64 -5.99 9.28 -8.65
CA LEU A 64 -5.97 8.05 -9.45
C LEU A 64 -6.89 8.14 -10.67
N ALA A 65 -8.09 8.71 -10.53
CA ALA A 65 -9.04 8.87 -11.63
C ALA A 65 -8.56 9.82 -12.75
N ALA A 66 -7.65 10.75 -12.44
CA ALA A 66 -7.08 11.67 -13.43
C ALA A 66 -5.95 11.04 -14.27
N LEU A 67 -5.31 9.97 -13.80
CA LEU A 67 -4.15 9.37 -14.47
C LEU A 67 -4.47 8.66 -15.81
N PRO A 68 -5.60 7.94 -15.96
CA PRO A 68 -5.97 7.36 -17.25
C PRO A 68 -6.16 8.41 -18.35
N ALA A 69 -6.67 9.60 -18.03
CA ALA A 69 -6.88 10.68 -18.99
C ALA A 69 -5.58 11.22 -19.60
N VAL A 70 -4.44 11.00 -18.93
CA VAL A 70 -3.11 11.35 -19.44
C VAL A 70 -2.35 10.14 -20.02
N GLY A 71 -3.04 9.02 -20.26
CA GLY A 71 -2.50 7.81 -20.89
C GLY A 71 -1.72 6.90 -19.95
N ILE A 72 -1.92 7.03 -18.63
CA ILE A 72 -1.18 6.25 -17.63
C ILE A 72 -2.08 5.14 -17.10
N GLY A 73 -1.67 3.90 -17.38
CA GLY A 73 -2.30 2.73 -16.80
C GLY A 73 -1.99 2.65 -15.30
N VAL A 74 -3.04 2.64 -14.48
CA VAL A 74 -2.93 2.52 -13.03
C VAL A 74 -3.50 1.17 -12.62
N ARG A 75 -2.82 0.50 -11.71
CA ARG A 75 -3.33 -0.70 -11.02
C ARG A 75 -3.10 -0.54 -9.53
N THR A 76 -4.13 -0.80 -8.75
CA THR A 76 -4.14 -0.70 -7.29
C THR A 76 -4.00 -2.08 -6.67
N LEU A 77 -2.97 -2.26 -5.85
CA LEU A 77 -2.73 -3.48 -5.08
C LEU A 77 -3.01 -3.21 -3.59
N PHE A 78 -3.97 -3.92 -3.03
CA PHE A 78 -4.28 -3.88 -1.61
C PHE A 78 -3.79 -5.15 -0.91
N LEU A 79 -2.95 -4.98 0.12
CA LEU A 79 -2.46 -6.07 0.94
C LEU A 79 -3.19 -6.11 2.27
N GLU A 80 -3.67 -7.30 2.62
CA GLU A 80 -4.35 -7.56 3.88
C GLU A 80 -3.89 -8.84 4.56
N SER A 81 -4.32 -9.00 5.81
CA SER A 81 -4.07 -10.17 6.63
C SER A 81 -5.12 -10.21 7.74
N SER A 82 -5.34 -11.38 8.33
CA SER A 82 -6.18 -11.55 9.50
C SER A 82 -5.58 -10.87 10.73
N ASP A 83 -6.46 -10.45 11.64
CA ASP A 83 -6.06 -9.68 12.83
C ASP A 83 -5.09 -10.47 13.73
N ASP A 84 -5.31 -11.77 13.89
CA ASP A 84 -4.45 -12.66 14.69
C ASP A 84 -3.03 -12.75 14.12
N VAL A 85 -2.90 -12.81 12.79
CA VAL A 85 -1.60 -12.82 12.12
C VAL A 85 -0.89 -11.48 12.26
N LEU A 86 -1.62 -10.37 12.13
CA LEU A 86 -1.05 -9.03 12.29
C LEU A 86 -0.58 -8.78 13.71
N VAL A 87 -1.38 -9.15 14.72
CA VAL A 87 -0.98 -9.06 16.14
C VAL A 87 0.33 -9.81 16.35
N ARG A 88 0.43 -11.06 15.89
CA ARG A 88 1.66 -11.86 16.01
C ARG A 88 2.86 -11.19 15.32
N ARG A 89 2.67 -10.59 14.14
CA ARG A 89 3.74 -9.87 13.40
C ARG A 89 4.19 -8.60 14.13
N PHE A 90 3.28 -7.87 14.76
CA PHE A 90 3.62 -6.68 15.56
C PHE A 90 4.37 -7.07 16.83
N GLU A 91 3.90 -8.10 17.53
CA GLU A 91 4.57 -8.64 18.72
C GLU A 91 5.97 -9.16 18.38
N SER A 92 6.13 -9.89 17.27
CA SER A 92 7.41 -10.44 16.85
C SER A 92 8.41 -9.36 16.41
N SER A 93 7.93 -8.29 15.77
CA SER A 93 8.78 -7.19 15.30
C SER A 93 9.11 -6.17 16.37
N ARG A 94 8.47 -6.24 17.55
CA ARG A 94 8.55 -5.24 18.64
C ARG A 94 8.31 -3.80 18.18
N ARG A 95 7.65 -3.59 17.03
CA ARG A 95 7.36 -2.25 16.49
C ARG A 95 6.01 -1.77 17.03
N PRO A 96 5.94 -0.56 17.60
CA PRO A 96 4.65 0.01 18.02
C PRO A 96 3.75 0.24 16.80
N HIS A 97 2.45 -0.03 16.95
CA HIS A 97 1.49 0.17 15.86
C HIS A 97 1.13 1.67 15.72
N PRO A 98 1.14 2.26 14.51
CA PRO A 98 1.00 3.72 14.32
C PRO A 98 -0.27 4.35 14.93
N LEU A 99 -1.39 3.62 14.92
CA LEU A 99 -2.67 4.03 15.51
C LEU A 99 -2.95 3.45 16.92
N GLN A 100 -1.95 2.83 17.56
CA GLN A 100 -2.13 2.18 18.86
C GLN A 100 -2.41 3.19 19.98
N GLY A 101 -1.65 4.29 20.04
CA GLY A 101 -1.68 5.18 21.21
C GLY A 101 -1.50 4.38 22.52
N SER A 102 -2.44 4.52 23.45
CA SER A 102 -2.53 3.75 24.70
C SER A 102 -3.47 2.53 24.62
N LYS A 103 -4.02 2.20 23.43
CA LYS A 103 -5.00 1.12 23.22
C LYS A 103 -4.33 -0.21 22.86
N ARG A 104 -5.12 -1.28 22.79
CA ARG A 104 -4.64 -2.60 22.34
C ARG A 104 -4.38 -2.57 20.83
N ILE A 105 -3.43 -3.38 20.36
CA ILE A 105 -3.08 -3.49 18.92
C ILE A 105 -4.33 -3.81 18.09
N VAL A 106 -5.19 -4.71 18.59
CA VAL A 106 -6.44 -5.12 17.95
C VAL A 106 -7.37 -3.93 17.67
N ASP A 107 -7.51 -2.99 18.62
CA ASP A 107 -8.39 -1.83 18.47
C ASP A 107 -7.88 -0.90 17.33
N GLY A 108 -6.54 -0.79 17.20
CA GLY A 108 -5.89 -0.05 16.12
C GLY A 108 -6.09 -0.71 14.75
N LEU A 109 -5.96 -2.04 14.66
CA LEU A 109 -6.18 -2.82 13.44
C LEU A 109 -7.63 -2.71 12.94
N GLN A 110 -8.61 -2.82 13.85
CA GLN A 110 -10.03 -2.66 13.50
C GLN A 110 -10.32 -1.26 12.96
N SER A 111 -9.72 -0.23 13.57
CA SER A 111 -9.84 1.15 13.11
C SER A 111 -9.22 1.35 11.72
N GLU A 112 -8.03 0.78 11.46
CA GLU A 112 -7.43 0.78 10.12
C GLU A 112 -8.35 0.10 9.10
N ARG A 113 -8.91 -1.07 9.44
CA ARG A 113 -9.78 -1.83 8.54
C ARG A 113 -11.03 -1.04 8.16
N ALA A 114 -11.62 -0.33 9.12
CA ALA A 114 -12.77 0.54 8.87
C ALA A 114 -12.42 1.73 7.95
N ILE A 115 -11.24 2.35 8.13
CA ILE A 115 -10.80 3.48 7.30
C ILE A 115 -10.42 3.02 5.89
N LEU A 116 -9.81 1.84 5.78
CA LEU A 116 -9.32 1.27 4.52
C LEU A 116 -10.39 0.47 3.75
N GLY A 117 -11.59 0.32 4.29
CA GLY A 117 -12.67 -0.48 3.70
C GLY A 117 -13.00 -0.05 2.27
N ASP A 118 -13.12 1.26 2.05
CA ASP A 118 -13.40 1.81 0.72
C ASP A 118 -12.22 1.58 -0.25
N LEU A 119 -10.97 1.66 0.23
CA LEU A 119 -9.80 1.36 -0.58
C LEU A 119 -9.74 -0.11 -0.99
N ARG A 120 -10.05 -1.01 -0.06
CA ARG A 120 -10.15 -2.44 -0.33
C ARG A 120 -11.22 -2.72 -1.38
N ALA A 121 -12.39 -2.10 -1.25
CA ALA A 121 -13.53 -2.35 -2.15
C ALA A 121 -13.26 -1.89 -3.59
N ASN A 122 -12.43 -0.85 -3.77
CA ASN A 122 -12.09 -0.29 -5.07
C ASN A 122 -10.72 -0.78 -5.59
N ALA A 123 -10.06 -1.72 -4.91
CA ALA A 123 -8.76 -2.22 -5.33
C ALA A 123 -8.89 -3.19 -6.52
N ASP A 124 -8.01 -3.05 -7.51
CA ASP A 124 -7.95 -3.95 -8.66
C ASP A 124 -7.49 -5.36 -8.25
N VAL A 125 -6.55 -5.43 -7.31
CA VAL A 125 -6.00 -6.68 -6.80
C VAL A 125 -5.96 -6.63 -5.28
N VAL A 126 -6.53 -7.63 -4.63
CA VAL A 126 -6.43 -7.84 -3.19
C VAL A 126 -5.62 -9.11 -2.93
N ILE A 127 -4.53 -9.00 -2.19
CA ILE A 127 -3.73 -10.16 -1.76
C ILE A 127 -3.91 -10.34 -0.25
N ASP A 128 -4.51 -11.46 0.12
CA ASP A 128 -4.49 -11.95 1.49
C ASP A 128 -3.12 -12.60 1.78
N THR A 129 -2.44 -12.06 2.79
CA THR A 129 -1.10 -12.46 3.26
C THR A 129 -1.14 -13.29 4.53
N SER A 130 -2.32 -13.69 5.01
CA SER A 130 -2.49 -14.41 6.28
C SER A 130 -1.74 -15.74 6.34
N THR A 131 -1.68 -16.46 5.22
CA THR A 131 -1.00 -17.76 5.11
C THR A 131 0.33 -17.68 4.36
N LEU A 132 0.75 -16.47 3.95
CA LEU A 132 1.94 -16.28 3.12
C LEU A 132 3.15 -15.93 3.98
N ASN A 133 4.28 -16.57 3.69
CA ASN A 133 5.59 -16.08 4.14
C ASN A 133 6.13 -15.01 3.16
N VAL A 134 7.30 -14.45 3.48
CA VAL A 134 7.95 -13.40 2.68
C VAL A 134 8.24 -13.85 1.25
N HIS A 135 8.65 -15.10 1.04
CA HIS A 135 8.95 -15.65 -0.27
C HIS A 135 7.67 -15.93 -1.08
N ASP A 136 6.61 -16.41 -0.44
CA ASP A 136 5.31 -16.61 -1.09
C ASP A 136 4.69 -15.30 -1.56
N LEU A 137 4.74 -14.28 -0.71
CA LEU A 137 4.25 -12.94 -1.06
C LEU A 137 5.05 -12.36 -2.23
N ARG A 138 6.38 -12.49 -2.20
CA ARG A 138 7.24 -12.06 -3.31
C ARG A 138 6.83 -12.73 -4.63
N ARG A 139 6.70 -14.06 -4.65
CA ARG A 139 6.25 -14.80 -5.85
C ARG A 139 4.88 -14.34 -6.34
N LYS A 140 3.93 -14.06 -5.44
CA LYS A 140 2.60 -13.54 -5.82
C LYS A 140 2.65 -12.14 -6.44
N VAL A 141 3.60 -11.31 -6.04
CA VAL A 141 3.76 -9.95 -6.60
C VAL A 141 4.49 -10.00 -7.95
N GLU A 142 5.33 -11.02 -8.17
CA GLU A 142 6.07 -11.23 -9.41
C GLU A 142 5.27 -11.94 -10.52
N ALA A 143 4.16 -12.61 -10.17
CA ALA A 143 3.30 -13.35 -11.09
C ALA A 143 2.30 -12.44 -11.85
#